data_AF-A0A447MWX0-F1
#
_entry.id   AF-A0A447MWX0-F1
#
_cell.length_a   1.000
_cell.length_b   1.000
_cell.length_c   1.000
_cell.angle_alpha   90.00
_cell.angle_beta   90.00
_cell.angle_gamma   90.00
#
_symmetry.space_group_name_H-M   'P 1'
#
loop_
_entity.id
_entity.type
_entity.pdbx_description
1 polymer ?
#
loop_
_entity_poly.entity_id
_entity_poly.type
_entity_poly.pdbx_seq_one_letter_code
_entity_poly.pdbx_strand_id
1 'polypeptide(L)'
;MDVSCGGAVIRAFSRGSHHGYNKLLCIRPQHLSLTPRSAYSNRFNATLQSVHWQGDLTHLLCDIAGETVRMVLTHVNPLPRVGDKLALWFEPDDAVLIEV
;
A
#
# COMPACT_ATOMS: atom_id res chain seq x y z
N MET A 1 13.69 4.50 -7.14
CA MET A 1 13.47 5.78 -7.86
C MET A 1 12.22 6.44 -7.31
N ASP A 2 12.14 7.77 -7.31
CA ASP A 2 10.97 8.51 -6.85
C ASP A 2 9.91 8.59 -7.96
N VAL A 3 8.65 8.30 -7.62
CA VAL A 3 7.51 8.35 -8.53
C VAL A 3 6.29 8.95 -7.84
N SER A 4 5.45 9.65 -8.60
CA SER A 4 4.16 10.13 -8.12
C SER A 4 3.09 9.05 -8.28
N CYS A 5 2.39 8.72 -7.20
CA CYS A 5 1.33 7.71 -7.20
C CYS A 5 0.34 8.00 -6.06
N GLY A 6 -0.97 7.85 -6.30
CA GLY A 6 -1.99 7.95 -5.24
C GLY A 6 -1.97 9.25 -4.43
N GLY A 7 -1.56 10.37 -5.05
CA GLY A 7 -1.40 11.66 -4.37
C GLY A 7 -0.16 11.80 -3.47
N ALA A 8 0.78 10.85 -3.53
CA ALA A 8 2.04 10.87 -2.79
C ALA A 8 3.24 10.70 -3.73
N VAL A 9 4.43 11.09 -3.26
CA VAL A 9 5.71 10.71 -3.87
C VAL A 9 6.25 9.51 -3.10
N ILE A 10 6.46 8.40 -3.82
CA ILE A 10 6.92 7.13 -3.24
C ILE A 10 8.17 6.64 -3.96
N ARG A 11 8.97 5.87 -3.25
CA ARG A 11 10.13 5.16 -3.80
C ARG A 11 9.74 3.75 -4.19
N ALA A 12 10.10 3.32 -5.38
CA ALA A 12 9.94 1.94 -5.79
C ALA A 12 11.09 1.45 -6.67
N PHE A 13 11.24 0.14 -6.75
CA PHE A 13 12.15 -0.52 -7.66
C PHE A 13 11.55 -0.58 -9.08
N SER A 14 12.39 -0.41 -10.11
CA SER A 14 12.02 -0.63 -11.51
C SER A 14 13.12 -1.41 -12.21
N ARG A 15 12.74 -2.38 -13.05
CA ARG A 15 13.70 -3.18 -13.84
C ARG A 15 14.22 -2.45 -15.09
N GLY A 16 13.60 -1.35 -15.49
CA GLY A 16 13.92 -0.62 -16.73
C GLY A 16 14.16 0.87 -16.49
N SER A 17 14.99 1.48 -17.33
CA SER A 17 15.42 2.88 -17.20
C SER A 17 14.51 3.87 -17.96
N HIS A 18 13.37 3.43 -18.49
CA HIS A 18 12.47 4.31 -19.22
C HIS A 18 11.73 5.24 -18.25
N HIS A 19 12.13 6.51 -18.30
CA HIS A 19 11.48 7.61 -17.62
C HIS A 19 10.28 8.11 -18.46
N GLY A 20 9.23 8.60 -17.79
CA GLY A 20 8.18 9.42 -18.43
C GLY A 20 6.90 8.71 -18.89
N TYR A 21 6.76 7.40 -18.67
CA TYR A 21 5.52 6.67 -18.96
C TYR A 21 4.76 6.28 -17.68
N ASN A 22 3.44 6.15 -17.79
CA ASN A 22 2.61 5.58 -16.73
C ASN A 22 3.04 4.13 -16.47
N LYS A 23 3.33 3.82 -15.20
CA LYS A 23 3.69 2.48 -14.75
C LYS A 23 2.68 2.02 -13.71
N LEU A 24 2.43 0.72 -13.61
CA LEU A 24 1.68 0.16 -12.50
C LEU A 24 2.61 -0.05 -11.31
N LEU A 25 2.18 0.43 -10.15
CA LEU A 25 2.81 0.14 -8.88
C LEU A 25 2.23 -1.16 -8.31
N CYS A 26 3.07 -2.18 -8.19
CA CYS A 26 2.68 -3.47 -7.66
C CYS A 26 3.33 -3.69 -6.29
N ILE A 27 2.50 -3.94 -5.28
CA ILE A 27 2.90 -4.26 -3.91
C ILE A 27 2.12 -5.49 -3.49
N ARG A 28 2.80 -6.45 -2.85
CA ARG A 28 2.10 -7.64 -2.32
C ARG A 28 1.26 -7.24 -1.10
N PRO A 29 0.02 -7.73 -0.94
CA PRO A 29 -0.84 -7.34 0.18
C PRO A 29 -0.22 -7.48 1.58
N GLN A 30 0.62 -8.50 1.79
CA GLN A 30 1.31 -8.74 3.06
C GLN A 30 2.51 -7.82 3.34
N HIS A 31 2.96 -7.05 2.35
CA HIS A 31 4.05 -6.07 2.54
C HIS A 31 3.54 -4.69 2.93
N LEU A 32 2.22 -4.49 2.97
CA LEU A 32 1.59 -3.30 3.50
C LEU A 32 1.41 -3.44 5.03
N SER A 33 1.65 -2.36 5.78
CA SER A 33 1.48 -2.30 7.24
C SER A 33 0.76 -1.02 7.68
N LEU A 34 0.26 -1.02 8.92
CA LEU A 34 -0.37 0.16 9.53
C LEU A 34 0.63 1.07 10.27
N THR A 35 1.88 0.62 10.39
CA THR A 35 2.98 1.36 11.00
C THR A 35 4.20 1.33 10.06
N PRO A 36 5.05 2.38 10.09
CA PRO A 36 6.29 2.37 9.34
C PRO A 36 7.23 1.28 9.86
N ARG A 37 7.97 0.63 8.96
CA ARG A 37 9.02 -0.34 9.32
C ARG A 37 10.41 0.30 9.36
N SER A 38 10.61 1.42 8.67
CA SER A 38 11.87 2.16 8.63
C SER A 38 11.63 3.67 8.45
N ALA A 39 12.68 4.47 8.59
CA ALA A 39 12.64 5.90 8.27
C ALA A 39 12.43 6.19 6.77
N TYR A 40 12.55 5.17 5.91
CA TYR A 40 12.40 5.26 4.47
C TYR A 40 11.10 4.64 3.96
N SER A 41 10.23 4.16 4.86
CA SER A 41 8.92 3.62 4.50
C SER A 41 8.12 4.64 3.69
N ASN A 42 7.57 4.20 2.58
CA ASN A 42 6.58 4.95 1.85
C ASN A 42 5.25 4.96 2.60
N ARG A 43 4.43 5.98 2.33
CA ARG A 43 3.12 6.16 2.96
C ARG A 43 2.06 6.47 1.92
N PHE A 44 0.94 5.77 2.00
CA PHE A 44 -0.32 6.19 1.40
C PHE A 44 -1.31 6.60 2.48
N ASN A 45 -2.13 7.61 2.17
CA ASN A 45 -3.33 7.91 2.94
C ASN A 45 -4.48 7.15 2.30
N ALA A 46 -5.21 6.39 3.10
CA ALA A 46 -6.27 5.53 2.62
C ALA A 46 -7.54 5.67 3.45
N THR A 47 -8.66 5.25 2.90
CA THR A 47 -9.93 5.11 3.63
C THR A 47 -10.31 3.64 3.69
N LEU A 48 -10.56 3.10 4.88
CA LEU A 48 -10.98 1.72 5.00
C LEU A 48 -12.39 1.54 4.44
N GLN A 49 -12.57 0.65 3.46
CA GLN A 49 -13.85 0.36 2.84
C GLN A 49 -14.49 -0.91 3.42
N SER A 50 -13.71 -1.94 3.74
CA SER A 50 -14.22 -3.18 4.33
C SER A 50 -13.14 -3.97 5.07
N VAL A 51 -13.61 -4.81 6.00
CA VAL A 51 -12.80 -5.71 6.80
C VAL A 51 -13.35 -7.13 6.63
N HIS A 52 -12.48 -8.06 6.24
CA HIS A 52 -12.82 -9.48 6.09
C HIS A 52 -11.89 -10.34 6.94
N TRP A 53 -12.46 -11.29 7.65
CA TRP A 53 -11.73 -12.21 8.52
C TRP A 53 -11.62 -13.58 7.85
N GLN A 54 -10.43 -14.16 7.87
CA GLN A 54 -10.16 -15.48 7.32
C GLN A 54 -9.19 -16.23 8.24
N GLY A 55 -9.74 -16.94 9.24
CA GLY A 55 -8.94 -17.51 10.32
C GLY A 55 -8.22 -16.40 11.10
N ASP A 56 -6.90 -16.51 11.22
CA ASP A 56 -6.07 -15.53 11.93
C ASP A 56 -5.71 -14.29 11.08
N LEU A 57 -6.10 -14.28 9.80
CA LEU A 57 -5.84 -13.19 8.87
C LEU A 57 -7.00 -12.19 8.84
N THR A 58 -6.64 -10.92 8.91
CA THR A 58 -7.53 -9.78 8.69
C THR A 58 -7.19 -9.14 7.35
N HIS A 59 -8.11 -9.21 6.41
CA HIS A 59 -8.03 -8.54 5.12
C HIS A 59 -8.71 -7.18 5.21
N LEU A 60 -7.97 -6.12 4.89
CA LEU A 60 -8.51 -4.77 4.79
C LEU A 60 -8.55 -4.38 3.32
N LEU A 61 -9.71 -3.89 2.85
CA LEU A 61 -9.82 -3.19 1.57
C LEU A 61 -9.86 -1.71 1.83
N CYS A 62 -8.95 -0.98 1.19
CA CYS A 62 -8.75 0.44 1.39
C CYS A 62 -8.85 1.18 0.06
N ASP A 63 -9.49 2.34 0.07
CA ASP A 63 -9.45 3.29 -1.04
C ASP A 63 -8.19 4.15 -0.95
N ILE A 64 -7.42 4.23 -2.04
CA ILE A 64 -6.29 5.16 -2.20
C ILE A 64 -6.52 5.95 -3.49
N ALA A 65 -6.96 7.19 -3.35
CA ALA A 65 -7.22 8.09 -4.49
C ALA A 65 -8.15 7.47 -5.56
N GLY A 66 -9.17 6.73 -5.13
CA GLY A 66 -10.13 6.05 -6.02
C GLY A 66 -9.75 4.61 -6.42
N GLU A 67 -8.54 4.14 -6.08
CA GLU A 67 -8.10 2.77 -6.33
C GLU A 67 -8.30 1.88 -5.10
N THR A 68 -8.83 0.67 -5.33
CA THR A 68 -9.04 -0.31 -4.25
C THR A 68 -7.78 -1.15 -4.03
N VAL A 69 -7.19 -1.03 -2.85
CA VAL A 69 -5.98 -1.75 -2.44
C VAL A 69 -6.29 -2.69 -1.28
N ARG A 70 -5.81 -3.93 -1.39
CA ARG A 70 -5.94 -4.95 -0.35
C ARG A 70 -4.64 -5.06 0.46
N MET A 71 -4.76 -5.07 1.77
CA MET A 71 -3.69 -5.52 2.68
C MET A 71 -4.14 -6.71 3.52
N VAL A 72 -3.16 -7.46 4.02
CA VAL A 72 -3.39 -8.62 4.89
C VAL A 72 -2.53 -8.48 6.13
N LEU A 73 -3.16 -8.62 7.29
CA LEU A 73 -2.53 -8.48 8.60
C LEU A 73 -2.87 -9.68 9.48
N THR A 74 -1.99 -10.02 10.41
CA THR A 74 -2.28 -10.95 11.51
C THR A 74 -2.50 -10.16 12.79
N HIS A 75 -3.51 -10.53 13.58
CA HIS A 75 -3.75 -9.98 14.93
C HIS A 75 -3.80 -8.44 15.01
N VAL A 76 -4.75 -7.81 14.31
CA VAL A 76 -4.95 -6.35 14.37
C VAL A 76 -5.80 -5.97 15.59
N ASN A 77 -5.23 -5.18 16.51
CA ASN A 77 -5.93 -4.68 17.69
C ASN A 77 -5.44 -3.27 18.10
N PRO A 78 -6.32 -2.24 18.22
CA PRO A 78 -7.75 -2.27 17.91
C PRO A 78 -8.00 -2.48 16.41
N LEU A 79 -9.10 -3.15 16.08
CA LEU A 79 -9.52 -3.30 14.70
C LEU A 79 -10.01 -1.96 14.15
N PRO A 80 -9.48 -1.51 12.99
CA PRO A 80 -10.01 -0.36 12.29
C PRO A 80 -11.47 -0.56 11.87
N ARG A 81 -12.22 0.53 11.81
CA ARG A 81 -13.62 0.56 11.39
C ARG A 81 -13.74 1.04 9.96
N VAL A 82 -14.75 0.55 9.25
CA VAL A 82 -15.08 1.05 7.92
C VAL A 82 -15.32 2.55 7.99
N GLY A 83 -14.71 3.29 7.07
CA GLY A 83 -14.68 4.75 7.04
C GLY A 83 -13.43 5.38 7.68
N ASP A 84 -12.65 4.61 8.46
CA ASP A 84 -11.45 5.14 9.10
C ASP A 84 -10.41 5.59 8.08
N LYS A 85 -9.71 6.68 8.40
CA LYS A 85 -8.55 7.15 7.65
C LYS A 85 -7.31 6.42 8.14
N LEU A 86 -6.68 5.66 7.26
CA LEU A 86 -5.51 4.84 7.55
C LEU A 86 -4.27 5.38 6.86
N ALA A 87 -3.13 5.28 7.53
CA ALA A 87 -1.82 5.41 6.90
C ALA A 87 -1.33 4.00 6.56
N LEU A 88 -1.20 3.70 5.26
CA LEU A 88 -0.67 2.43 4.79
C LEU A 88 0.81 2.61 4.46
N TRP A 89 1.65 1.75 5.00
CA TRP A 89 3.10 1.81 4.90
C TRP A 89 3.65 0.62 4.14
N PHE A 90 4.74 0.83 3.40
CA PHE A 90 5.51 -0.23 2.75
C PHE A 90 6.96 0.20 2.54
N GLU A 91 7.87 -0.76 2.47
CA GLU A 91 9.26 -0.47 2.13
C GLU A 91 9.43 -0.30 0.62
N PRO A 92 10.36 0.57 0.17
CA PRO A 92 10.64 0.74 -1.26
C PRO A 92 10.98 -0.56 -2.00
N ASP A 93 11.65 -1.50 -1.32
CA ASP A 93 12.10 -2.77 -1.88
C ASP A 93 10.95 -3.79 -2.05
N ASP A 94 9.81 -3.56 -1.38
CA ASP A 94 8.61 -4.39 -1.49
C ASP A 94 7.71 -3.99 -2.67
N ALA A 95 8.06 -2.91 -3.36
CA ALA A 95 7.31 -2.30 -4.44
C ALA A 95 8.04 -2.39 -5.78
N VAL A 96 7.32 -2.85 -6.80
CA VAL A 96 7.84 -2.97 -8.17
C VAL A 96 7.00 -2.14 -9.12
N LEU A 97 7.68 -1.39 -9.99
CA LEU A 97 7.06 -0.69 -11.10
C LEU A 97 7.13 -1.54 -12.36
N ILE A 98 5.96 -1.86 -12.91
CA ILE A 98 5.81 -2.59 -14.18
C ILE A 98 5.24 -1.68 -15.26
N GLU A 99 5.63 -1.93 -16.50
CA GLU A 99 5.15 -1.20 -17.68
C GLU A 99 3.87 -1.84 -18.20
N VAL A 100 2.98 -1.04 -18.79
CA VAL A 100 1.69 -1.46 -19.37
C VAL A 100 1.67 -1.28 -20.87
#